data_AF-A0A6A2YKL0-F1
#
_entry.id   AF-A0A6A2YKL0-F1
#
_cell.length_a   1.000
_cell.length_b   1.000
_cell.length_c   1.000
_cell.angle_alpha   90.00
_cell.angle_beta   90.00
_cell.angle_gamma   90.00
#
_symmetry.space_group_name_H-M   'P 1'
#
loop_
_entity.id
_entity.type
_entity.pdbx_description
1 polymer ?
#
loop_
_entity_poly.entity_id
_entity_poly.type
_entity_poly.pdbx_seq_one_letter_code
_entity_poly.pdbx_strand_id
1 'polypeptide(L)'
;MEPRVNQSTYKTSHCRLLPPPPLPPAKLSRDFEVALETSSGQAKMVLQNDVDLLNPPAELEKKKHKLKRLVQSPNSFFMDVKCQGCFNITTVFSHSQTVVVCGNCQTVLCQPTGGRARLTEGCSFRKKGD
;
A
#
# COMPACT_ATOMS: atom_id res chain seq x y z
N MET A 1 -5.45 26.26 -39.10
CA MET A 1 -4.81 26.89 -37.94
C MET A 1 -4.79 25.87 -36.81
N GLU A 2 -3.73 25.06 -36.79
CA GLU A 2 -3.33 24.21 -35.67
C GLU A 2 -1.84 24.46 -35.46
N PRO A 3 -1.35 24.75 -34.25
CA PRO A 3 0.08 24.75 -34.01
C PRO A 3 0.57 23.36 -33.61
N ARG A 4 1.41 22.76 -34.47
CA ARG A 4 2.26 21.61 -34.15
C ARG A 4 3.24 21.99 -33.04
N VAL A 5 3.13 21.37 -31.86
CA VAL A 5 4.15 21.48 -30.81
C VAL A 5 5.14 20.33 -30.96
N ASN A 6 6.40 20.72 -31.19
CA ASN A 6 7.54 19.87 -31.48
C ASN A 6 7.88 18.89 -30.34
N GLN A 7 8.06 17.62 -30.72
CA GLN A 7 8.79 16.62 -29.97
C GLN A 7 10.29 16.94 -30.01
N SER A 8 10.80 17.72 -29.06
CA SER A 8 12.23 17.75 -28.75
C SER A 8 12.46 18.45 -27.42
N THR A 9 13.34 17.90 -26.60
CA THR A 9 13.85 18.41 -25.31
C THR A 9 13.11 18.01 -24.02
N TYR A 10 12.83 16.72 -23.82
CA TYR A 10 13.00 16.20 -22.45
C TYR A 10 14.51 16.19 -22.17
N LYS A 11 14.97 17.25 -21.49
CA LYS A 11 16.36 17.39 -21.08
C LYS A 11 16.69 16.24 -20.13
N THR A 12 17.53 15.32 -20.59
CA THR A 12 18.23 14.33 -19.79
C THR A 12 19.14 15.06 -18.80
N SER A 13 18.60 15.51 -17.66
CA SER A 13 19.39 15.91 -16.51
C SER A 13 19.80 14.63 -15.78
N HIS A 14 21.05 14.27 -16.00
CA HIS A 14 21.79 13.18 -15.41
C HIS A 14 21.76 13.26 -13.87
N CYS A 15 20.73 12.68 -13.22
CA CYS A 15 20.75 12.46 -11.77
C CYS A 15 21.81 11.41 -11.47
N ARG A 16 23.00 11.86 -11.05
CA ARG A 16 24.01 11.00 -10.43
C ARG A 16 23.35 10.29 -9.24
N LEU A 17 23.17 8.98 -9.36
CA LEU A 17 22.79 8.11 -8.25
C LEU A 17 23.90 8.23 -7.20
N LEU A 18 23.62 8.88 -6.08
CA LEU A 18 24.45 8.77 -4.88
C LEU A 18 24.37 7.32 -4.40
N PRO A 19 25.50 6.68 -4.06
CA PRO A 19 25.48 5.33 -3.50
C PRO A 19 24.77 5.34 -2.12
N PRO A 20 24.03 4.26 -1.78
CA PRO A 20 23.37 4.15 -0.49
C PRO A 20 24.40 4.11 0.66
N PRO A 21 24.09 4.68 1.84
CA PRO A 21 24.96 4.60 3.00
C PRO A 21 25.08 3.16 3.51
N PRO A 22 26.23 2.77 4.08
CA PRO A 22 26.41 1.46 4.67
C PRO A 22 25.51 1.28 5.89
N LEU A 23 24.83 0.13 5.96
CA LEU A 23 24.01 -0.28 7.09
C LEU A 23 24.90 -0.52 8.33
N PRO A 24 24.46 -0.12 9.54
CA PRO A 24 25.21 -0.40 10.76
C PRO A 24 25.20 -1.90 11.11
N PRO A 25 26.25 -2.42 11.78
CA PRO A 25 26.29 -3.81 12.21
C PRO A 25 25.23 -4.07 13.28
N ALA A 26 24.55 -5.21 13.15
CA ALA A 26 23.63 -5.75 14.13
C ALA A 26 24.33 -5.84 15.49
N LYS A 27 23.88 -5.02 16.44
CA LYS A 27 24.25 -5.19 17.85
C LYS A 27 23.57 -6.45 18.35
N LEU A 28 24.39 -7.48 18.52
CA LEU A 28 24.08 -8.66 19.31
C LEU A 28 23.99 -8.22 20.78
N SER A 29 22.84 -7.66 21.19
CA SER A 29 22.52 -7.53 22.60
C SER A 29 21.78 -8.79 23.03
N ARG A 30 22.54 -9.63 23.74
CA ARG A 30 22.06 -10.71 24.58
C ARG A 30 21.11 -10.12 25.60
N ASP A 31 19.84 -10.45 25.48
CA ASP A 31 18.91 -10.41 26.59
C ASP A 31 18.13 -11.73 26.62
N PHE A 32 18.64 -12.60 27.48
CA PHE A 32 17.86 -13.41 28.42
C PHE A 32 16.78 -14.33 27.83
N GLU A 33 17.25 -15.52 27.43
CA GLU A 33 16.41 -16.70 27.23
C GLU A 33 15.94 -17.23 28.60
N VAL A 34 14.65 -17.06 28.89
CA VAL A 34 13.92 -17.83 29.91
C VAL A 34 12.68 -18.44 29.27
N ALA A 35 12.89 -19.67 28.81
CA ALA A 35 12.09 -20.87 29.05
C ALA A 35 10.55 -20.78 29.14
N LEU A 36 9.93 -21.64 28.31
CA LEU A 36 8.75 -22.50 28.55
C LEU A 36 7.37 -22.06 28.00
N GLU A 37 7.01 -22.74 26.91
CA GLU A 37 5.77 -23.53 26.70
C GLU A 37 4.41 -22.82 26.58
N THR A 38 3.96 -22.67 25.32
CA THR A 38 2.61 -23.08 24.95
C THR A 38 2.66 -24.08 23.81
N SER A 39 2.10 -25.25 24.11
CA SER A 39 2.01 -26.46 23.31
C SER A 39 1.18 -26.27 22.03
N SER A 40 1.69 -26.81 20.92
CA SER A 40 1.03 -27.05 19.63
C SER A 40 0.85 -25.89 18.63
N GLY A 41 1.81 -24.98 18.53
CA GLY A 41 1.96 -24.11 17.35
C GLY A 41 2.79 -24.76 16.25
N GLN A 42 2.36 -25.89 15.68
CA GLN A 42 3.08 -26.47 14.53
C GLN A 42 3.01 -25.48 13.36
N ALA A 43 4.12 -24.80 13.07
CA ALA A 43 4.37 -24.25 11.75
C ALA A 43 4.43 -25.43 10.77
N LYS A 44 3.26 -25.84 10.26
CA LYS A 44 3.17 -26.78 9.14
C LYS A 44 3.89 -26.12 7.96
N MET A 45 5.16 -26.49 7.76
CA MET A 45 5.79 -26.36 6.45
C MET A 45 5.01 -27.26 5.50
N VAL A 46 4.01 -26.69 4.84
CA VAL A 46 3.18 -27.41 3.88
C VAL A 46 4.10 -27.85 2.74
N LEU A 47 4.26 -29.17 2.58
CA LEU A 47 4.97 -29.75 1.46
C LEU A 47 4.36 -29.23 0.15
N GLN A 48 5.21 -28.94 -0.82
CA GLN A 48 4.87 -28.20 -2.05
C GLN A 48 3.82 -28.92 -2.94
N ASN A 49 3.45 -30.17 -2.61
CA ASN A 49 2.58 -31.05 -3.40
C ASN A 49 1.23 -31.39 -2.75
N ASP A 50 0.94 -30.95 -1.51
CA ASP A 50 -0.33 -31.23 -0.80
C ASP A 50 -1.17 -29.95 -0.60
N VAL A 51 -1.12 -29.01 -1.54
CA VAL A 51 -1.95 -27.81 -1.49
C VAL A 51 -3.32 -28.15 -2.06
N ASP A 52 -4.32 -28.30 -1.18
CA ASP A 52 -5.72 -28.40 -1.56
C ASP A 52 -6.10 -27.21 -2.46
N LEU A 53 -6.40 -27.50 -3.72
CA LEU A 53 -6.72 -26.51 -4.74
C LEU A 53 -8.07 -25.84 -4.47
N LEU A 54 -8.97 -26.52 -3.77
CA LEU A 54 -10.28 -25.99 -3.40
C LEU A 54 -10.18 -25.08 -2.18
N ASN A 55 -9.28 -25.41 -1.23
CA ASN A 55 -9.08 -24.63 0.00
C ASN A 55 -7.60 -24.24 0.22
N PRO A 56 -7.04 -23.38 -0.63
CA PRO A 56 -5.68 -22.90 -0.44
C PRO A 56 -5.57 -22.09 0.86
N PRO A 57 -4.44 -22.17 1.60
CA PRO A 57 -4.26 -21.37 2.81
C PRO A 57 -4.22 -19.87 2.48
N ALA A 58 -4.84 -19.06 3.34
CA ALA A 58 -5.06 -17.62 3.13
C ALA A 58 -3.76 -16.83 2.86
N GLU A 59 -2.61 -17.28 3.38
CA GLU A 59 -1.32 -16.65 3.12
C GLU A 59 -0.87 -16.76 1.66
N LEU A 60 -1.15 -17.90 1.01
CA LEU A 60 -0.80 -18.11 -0.39
C LEU A 60 -1.72 -17.31 -1.31
N GLU A 61 -3.01 -17.20 -0.96
CA GLU A 61 -3.97 -16.47 -1.78
C GLU A 61 -3.72 -14.94 -1.77
N LYS A 62 -3.29 -14.39 -0.63
CA LYS A 62 -2.92 -12.95 -0.52
C LYS A 62 -1.74 -12.57 -1.41
N LYS A 63 -0.80 -13.49 -1.65
CA LYS A 63 0.37 -13.28 -2.52
C LYS A 63 0.02 -13.35 -4.01
N LYS A 64 -1.08 -14.02 -4.37
CA LYS A 64 -1.53 -14.14 -5.77
C LYS A 64 -2.06 -12.80 -6.29
N HIS A 65 -1.83 -12.56 -7.59
CA HIS A 65 -2.42 -11.42 -8.31
C HIS A 65 -3.95 -11.50 -8.29
N LYS A 66 -4.64 -10.34 -8.25
CA LYS A 66 -6.11 -10.24 -8.13
C LYS A 66 -6.92 -11.08 -9.13
N LEU A 67 -6.39 -11.30 -10.34
CA LEU A 67 -7.02 -12.13 -11.39
C LEU A 67 -6.71 -13.63 -11.28
N LYS A 68 -5.66 -14.01 -10.54
CA LYS A 68 -5.18 -15.40 -10.39
C LYS A 68 -5.56 -16.02 -9.04
N ARG A 69 -6.39 -15.34 -8.25
CA ARG A 69 -6.98 -15.90 -7.02
C ARG A 69 -8.03 -16.95 -7.40
N LEU A 70 -8.42 -17.79 -6.43
CA LEU A 70 -9.47 -18.78 -6.66
C LEU A 70 -10.78 -18.08 -7.03
N VAL A 71 -11.09 -17.01 -6.29
CA VAL A 71 -12.17 -16.08 -6.61
C VAL A 71 -11.60 -14.69 -6.86
N GLN A 72 -12.00 -14.09 -7.98
CA GLN A 72 -11.54 -12.76 -8.34
C GLN A 72 -12.17 -11.72 -7.41
N SER A 73 -11.31 -10.87 -6.82
CA SER A 73 -11.73 -9.79 -5.93
C SER A 73 -10.88 -8.54 -6.17
N PRO A 74 -11.46 -7.34 -6.04
CA PRO A 74 -10.69 -6.11 -6.17
C PRO A 74 -9.69 -5.94 -5.03
N ASN A 75 -8.58 -5.24 -5.30
CA ASN A 75 -7.59 -4.85 -4.28
C ASN A 75 -7.82 -3.42 -3.74
N SER A 76 -8.79 -2.71 -4.32
CA SER A 76 -9.15 -1.35 -3.94
C SER A 76 -10.25 -1.36 -2.90
N PHE A 77 -10.29 -0.31 -2.08
CA PHE A 77 -11.30 -0.12 -1.06
C PHE A 77 -11.70 1.35 -0.96
N PHE A 78 -12.88 1.60 -0.41
CA PHE A 78 -13.28 2.94 -0.02
C PHE A 78 -12.80 3.22 1.40
N MET A 79 -12.33 4.44 1.64
CA MET A 79 -11.87 4.89 2.94
C MET A 79 -12.55 6.20 3.32
N ASP A 80 -12.86 6.34 4.60
CA ASP A 80 -13.34 7.57 5.19
C ASP A 80 -12.12 8.38 5.65
N VAL A 81 -11.87 9.52 5.00
CA VAL A 81 -10.77 10.43 5.32
C VAL A 81 -11.32 11.62 6.12
N LYS A 82 -10.71 11.89 7.27
CA LYS A 82 -11.00 13.05 8.10
C LYS A 82 -10.05 14.19 7.75
N CYS A 83 -10.63 15.35 7.48
CA CYS A 83 -9.89 16.58 7.24
C CYS A 83 -9.46 17.25 8.56
N GLN A 84 -8.24 17.77 8.65
CA GLN A 84 -7.75 18.43 9.88
C GLN A 84 -8.36 19.80 10.16
N GLY A 85 -8.82 20.53 9.13
CA GLY A 85 -9.43 21.84 9.32
C GLY A 85 -10.89 21.79 9.80
N CYS A 86 -11.73 20.97 9.18
CA CYS A 86 -13.19 21.01 9.41
C CYS A 86 -13.76 19.75 10.05
N PHE A 87 -12.93 18.74 10.37
CA PHE A 87 -13.34 17.43 10.90
C PHE A 87 -14.40 16.67 10.10
N ASN A 88 -14.75 17.16 8.91
CA ASN A 88 -15.71 16.53 8.03
C ASN A 88 -15.13 15.22 7.46
N ILE A 89 -15.97 14.21 7.36
CA ILE A 89 -15.61 12.88 6.89
C ILE A 89 -15.99 12.78 5.42
N THR A 90 -15.01 12.49 4.57
CA THR A 90 -15.23 12.33 3.13
C THR A 90 -14.82 10.94 2.70
N THR A 91 -15.65 10.31 1.88
CA THR A 91 -15.36 8.99 1.31
C THR A 91 -14.46 9.14 0.10
N VAL A 92 -13.28 8.54 0.16
CA VAL A 92 -12.26 8.59 -0.88
C VAL A 92 -11.94 7.17 -1.35
N PHE A 93 -11.69 7.01 -2.65
CA PHE A 93 -11.26 5.74 -3.22
C PHE A 93 -9.75 5.55 -3.07
N SER A 94 -9.30 4.34 -2.73
CA SER A 94 -7.87 4.09 -2.43
C SER A 94 -6.91 4.33 -3.61
N HIS A 95 -7.39 4.21 -4.85
CA HIS A 95 -6.62 4.47 -6.08
C HIS A 95 -7.27 5.61 -6.88
N SER A 96 -7.63 6.70 -6.20
CA SER A 96 -8.26 7.86 -6.85
C SER A 96 -7.38 8.43 -7.96
N GLN A 97 -7.97 8.65 -9.15
CA GLN A 97 -7.28 9.21 -10.32
C GLN A 97 -7.32 10.74 -10.36
N THR A 98 -8.28 11.34 -9.66
CA THR A 98 -8.43 12.79 -9.54
C THR A 98 -7.97 13.27 -8.17
N VAL A 99 -7.61 14.55 -8.08
CA VAL A 99 -7.36 15.22 -6.81
C VAL A 99 -8.69 15.34 -6.07
N VAL A 100 -8.76 14.83 -4.83
CA VAL A 100 -9.97 14.91 -4.01
C VAL A 100 -9.83 16.03 -3.00
N VAL A 101 -10.84 16.88 -2.96
CA VAL A 101 -10.87 18.10 -2.15
C VAL A 101 -12.01 18.01 -1.14
N CYS A 102 -11.78 18.51 0.07
CA CYS A 102 -12.82 18.61 1.10
C CYS A 102 -13.90 19.63 0.69
N GLY A 103 -15.18 19.26 0.79
CA GLY A 103 -16.30 20.15 0.42
C GLY A 103 -16.43 21.42 1.27
N ASN A 104 -15.96 21.42 2.52
CA ASN A 104 -16.09 22.56 3.43
C ASN A 104 -14.84 23.46 3.45
N CYS A 105 -13.64 22.87 3.57
CA CYS A 105 -12.40 23.65 3.73
C CYS A 105 -11.66 23.90 2.41
N GLN A 106 -12.10 23.28 1.30
CA GLN A 106 -11.40 23.28 0.01
C GLN A 106 -9.93 22.81 0.08
N THR A 107 -9.55 22.13 1.16
CA THR A 107 -8.22 21.55 1.32
C THR A 107 -8.11 20.25 0.53
N VAL A 108 -6.97 20.04 -0.11
CA VAL A 108 -6.65 18.79 -0.82
C VAL A 108 -6.47 17.66 0.19
N LEU A 109 -7.24 16.58 0.03
CA LEU A 109 -7.21 15.40 0.90
C LEU A 109 -6.26 14.32 0.37
N CYS A 110 -6.27 14.11 -0.95
CA CYS A 110 -5.34 13.21 -1.60
C CYS A 110 -4.96 13.68 -3.01
N GLN A 111 -3.74 13.34 -3.40
CA GLN A 111 -3.19 13.52 -4.74
C GLN A 111 -3.14 12.19 -5.48
N PRO A 112 -3.50 12.15 -6.78
CA PRO A 112 -3.43 10.94 -7.58
C PRO A 112 -1.97 10.54 -7.81
N THR A 113 -1.72 9.23 -7.80
CA THR A 113 -0.42 8.63 -8.15
C THR A 113 -0.64 7.49 -9.13
N GLY A 114 0.42 6.86 -9.63
CA GLY A 114 0.30 5.65 -10.46
C GLY A 114 -0.23 4.41 -9.70
N GLY A 115 -0.40 4.49 -8.39
CA GLY A 115 -0.89 3.40 -7.54
C GLY A 115 -1.91 3.91 -6.52
N ARG A 116 -1.63 3.67 -5.23
CA ARG A 116 -2.49 4.18 -4.16
C ARG A 116 -2.36 5.70 -4.05
N ALA A 117 -3.47 6.39 -3.91
CA ALA A 117 -3.49 7.84 -3.78
C ALA A 117 -2.67 8.29 -2.56
N ARG A 118 -1.93 9.39 -2.72
CA ARG A 118 -1.12 9.97 -1.65
C ARG A 118 -2.02 10.87 -0.80
N LEU A 119 -2.26 10.50 0.45
CA LEU A 119 -2.99 11.35 1.39
C LEU A 119 -2.12 12.54 1.81
N THR A 120 -2.76 13.68 2.04
CA THR A 120 -2.10 14.86 2.59
C THR A 120 -1.69 14.60 4.05
N GLU A 121 -0.55 15.15 4.44
CA GLU A 121 -0.02 15.02 5.80
C GLU A 121 -1.06 15.48 6.83
N GLY A 122 -1.24 14.69 7.89
CA GLY A 122 -2.22 14.96 8.94
C GLY A 122 -3.64 14.42 8.69
N CYS A 123 -4.00 13.98 7.49
CA CYS A 123 -5.31 13.37 7.28
C CYS A 123 -5.38 11.96 7.88
N SER A 124 -6.33 11.71 8.80
CA SER A 124 -6.58 10.37 9.34
C SER A 124 -7.58 9.63 8.47
N PHE A 125 -7.41 8.32 8.28
CA PHE A 125 -8.33 7.52 7.47
C PHE A 125 -8.79 6.25 8.18
N ARG A 126 -10.02 5.83 7.89
CA ARG A 126 -10.61 4.55 8.31
C ARG A 126 -11.06 3.79 7.06
N LYS A 127 -10.80 2.49 6.99
CA LYS A 127 -11.35 1.65 5.92
C LYS A 127 -12.86 1.50 6.13
N LYS A 128 -13.65 1.79 5.10
CA LYS A 128 -15.08 1.48 5.10
C LYS A 128 -15.22 -0.02 4.82
N GLY A 129 -15.99 -0.72 5.66
CA GLY A 129 -16.41 -2.09 5.35
C GLY A 129 -17.45 -2.05 4.24
N ASP A 130 -17.38 -3.03 3.34
CA ASP A 130 -18.39 -3.24 2.28
C ASP A 130 -19.77 -3.59 2.87
#